data_AF-A0A519P881-F1
#
_entry.id   AF-A0A519P881-F1
#
_cell.length_a   1.000
_cell.length_b   1.000
_cell.length_c   1.000
_cell.angle_alpha   90.00
_cell.angle_beta   90.00
_cell.angle_gamma   90.00
#
_symmetry.space_group_name_H-M   'P 1'
#
loop_
_entity.id
_entity.type
_entity.pdbx_description
1 polymer ?
#
loop_
_entity_poly.entity_id
_entity_poly.type
_entity_poly.pdbx_seq_one_letter_code
_entity_poly.pdbx_strand_id
1 'polypeptide(L)'
;MKMPTHVKGRVALTGDAGWAVMGRGTTLALIGPYVLAGELARTDDVGAALLAYDRAMAPFVEVAEKAPSWGAGLLQPDTRLGIAVQRAGLAFMASPVARPLARKMLGGGEDLPDLPAYPELETRP
;
A
#
# COMPACT_ATOMS: atom_id res chain seq x y z
N MET A 1 -4.31 -4.60 12.46
CA MET A 1 -3.73 -5.89 12.91
C MET A 1 -2.51 -6.12 12.04
N LYS A 2 -1.31 -6.15 12.63
CA LYS A 2 -0.05 -6.28 11.86
C LYS A 2 0.25 -7.75 11.65
N MET A 3 0.43 -8.17 10.40
CA MET A 3 0.78 -9.55 10.08
C MET A 3 2.30 -9.66 9.96
N PRO A 4 2.98 -10.53 10.75
CA PRO A 4 4.44 -10.55 10.81
C PRO A 4 5.11 -11.18 9.59
N THR A 5 4.38 -12.00 8.82
CA THR A 5 4.86 -12.61 7.57
C THR A 5 3.69 -12.89 6.63
N HIS A 6 3.90 -12.73 5.33
CA HIS A 6 2.90 -13.02 4.29
C HIS A 6 3.13 -14.39 3.65
N VAL A 7 4.03 -15.20 4.23
CA VAL A 7 4.43 -16.50 3.68
C VAL A 7 4.32 -17.59 4.74
N LYS A 8 3.79 -18.75 4.32
CA LYS A 8 3.77 -19.97 5.13
C LYS A 8 4.04 -21.18 4.26
N GLY A 9 5.24 -21.75 4.37
CA GLY A 9 5.66 -22.88 3.56
C GLY A 9 5.72 -22.53 2.07
N ARG A 10 4.83 -23.13 1.26
CA ARG A 10 4.72 -22.89 -0.19
C ARG A 10 3.55 -21.96 -0.55
N VAL A 11 2.98 -21.27 0.42
CA VAL A 11 1.85 -20.36 0.23
C VAL A 11 2.30 -18.94 0.57
N ALA A 12 1.99 -18.00 -0.32
CA ALA A 12 2.19 -16.58 -0.11
C ALA A 12 0.87 -15.83 -0.30
N LEU A 13 0.66 -14.80 0.52
CA LEU A 13 -0.43 -13.84 0.36
C LEU A 13 0.07 -12.69 -0.49
N THR A 14 -0.72 -12.31 -1.49
CA THR A 14 -0.45 -11.20 -2.39
C THR A 14 -1.76 -10.50 -2.72
N GLY A 15 -1.70 -9.28 -3.26
CA GLY A 15 -2.92 -8.53 -3.58
C GLY A 15 -3.66 -8.03 -2.34
N ASP A 16 -4.97 -7.80 -2.49
CA ASP A 16 -5.88 -7.42 -1.40
C ASP A 16 -5.97 -8.50 -0.30
N ALA A 17 -5.62 -9.75 -0.60
CA ALA A 17 -5.55 -10.83 0.38
C ALA A 17 -4.34 -10.68 1.34
N GLY A 18 -3.27 -10.02 0.89
CA GLY A 18 -2.12 -9.66 1.72
C GLY A 18 -2.30 -8.30 2.40
N TRP A 19 -2.88 -7.33 1.69
CA TRP A 19 -2.90 -5.92 2.14
C TRP A 19 -4.21 -5.20 1.80
N ALA A 20 -5.20 -5.31 2.68
CA ALA A 20 -6.40 -4.48 2.64
C ALA A 20 -6.16 -3.12 3.35
N VAL A 21 -5.32 -2.26 2.76
CA VAL A 21 -5.04 -0.92 3.31
C VAL A 21 -5.89 0.14 2.60
N MET A 22 -6.70 0.88 3.37
CA MET A 22 -7.55 1.97 2.86
C MET A 22 -6.75 2.97 2.02
N GLY A 23 -7.13 3.12 0.74
CA GLY A 23 -6.52 4.06 -0.20
C GLY A 23 -5.18 3.64 -0.80
N ARG A 24 -4.59 2.51 -0.37
CA ARG A 24 -3.24 2.04 -0.77
C ARG A 24 -3.17 0.58 -1.18
N GLY A 25 -4.24 -0.17 -0.94
CA GLY A 25 -4.39 -1.57 -1.32
C GLY A 25 -4.18 -1.78 -2.82
N THR A 26 -4.67 -0.88 -3.67
CA THR A 26 -4.50 -1.00 -5.13
C THR A 26 -3.04 -0.95 -5.56
N THR A 27 -2.23 -0.07 -4.97
CA THR A 27 -0.80 0.02 -5.29
C THR A 27 -0.06 -1.25 -4.87
N LEU A 28 -0.27 -1.70 -3.64
CA LEU A 28 0.30 -2.97 -3.16
C LEU A 28 -0.22 -4.19 -3.94
N ALA A 29 -1.45 -4.12 -4.44
CA ALA A 29 -2.04 -5.18 -5.25
C ALA A 29 -1.42 -5.29 -6.65
N LEU A 30 -0.76 -4.25 -7.13
CA LEU A 30 0.05 -4.29 -8.35
C LEU A 30 1.50 -4.69 -8.06
N ILE A 31 2.10 -4.12 -7.00
CA ILE A 31 3.49 -4.39 -6.62
C ILE A 31 3.68 -5.85 -6.19
N GLY A 32 2.76 -6.38 -5.39
CA GLY A 32 2.85 -7.74 -4.84
C GLY A 32 3.02 -8.83 -5.91
N PRO A 33 2.13 -8.94 -6.90
CA PRO A 33 2.28 -9.92 -7.98
C PRO A 33 3.55 -9.73 -8.82
N TYR A 34 3.97 -8.48 -9.08
CA TYR A 34 5.20 -8.18 -9.81
C TYR A 34 6.45 -8.71 -9.09
N VAL A 35 6.60 -8.37 -7.81
CA VAL A 35 7.72 -8.83 -6.98
C VAL A 35 7.68 -10.35 -6.82
N LEU A 36 6.50 -10.93 -6.62
CA LEU A 36 6.35 -12.39 -6.49
C LEU A 36 6.78 -13.13 -7.75
N ALA A 37 6.33 -12.67 -8.92
CA ALA A 37 6.72 -13.26 -10.21
C ALA A 37 8.23 -13.14 -10.43
N GLY A 38 8.81 -12.00 -10.09
CA GLY A 38 10.24 -11.76 -10.19
C GLY A 38 11.09 -12.69 -9.31
N GLU A 39 10.73 -12.83 -8.02
CA GLU A 39 11.47 -13.74 -7.13
C GLU A 39 11.31 -15.21 -7.52
N LEU A 40 10.14 -15.61 -8.04
CA LEU A 40 9.94 -16.95 -8.60
C LEU A 40 10.72 -17.18 -9.90
N ALA A 41 11.03 -16.13 -10.66
CA ALA A 41 11.81 -16.26 -11.90
C ALA A 41 13.31 -16.45 -11.64
N ARG A 42 13.81 -16.06 -10.46
CA ARG A 42 15.25 -16.15 -10.09
C ARG A 42 15.70 -17.52 -9.60
N THR A 43 14.78 -18.38 -9.17
CA THR A 43 15.13 -19.67 -8.55
C THR A 43 14.03 -20.69 -8.74
N ASP A 44 14.42 -21.96 -8.92
CA ASP A 44 13.49 -23.10 -8.93
C ASP A 44 13.09 -23.53 -7.51
N ASP A 45 13.79 -23.04 -6.47
CA ASP A 45 13.39 -23.23 -5.08
C ASP A 45 12.30 -22.24 -4.68
N VAL A 46 11.05 -22.69 -4.81
CA VAL A 46 9.85 -21.95 -4.40
C VAL A 46 9.93 -21.47 -2.95
N GLY A 47 10.49 -22.25 -2.02
CA GLY A 47 10.57 -21.84 -0.62
C GLY A 47 11.47 -20.62 -0.45
N ALA A 48 12.64 -20.64 -1.09
CA ALA A 48 13.57 -19.52 -1.11
C ALA A 48 12.98 -18.28 -1.80
N ALA A 49 12.28 -18.47 -2.93
CA ALA A 49 11.60 -17.39 -3.65
C ALA A 49 10.56 -16.68 -2.79
N LEU A 50 9.71 -17.44 -2.07
CA LEU A 50 8.68 -16.83 -1.22
C LEU A 50 9.30 -16.07 -0.03
N LEU A 51 10.39 -16.57 0.56
CA LEU A 51 11.11 -15.84 1.61
C LEU A 51 11.80 -14.57 1.09
N ALA A 52 12.26 -14.57 -0.16
CA ALA A 52 12.78 -13.37 -0.80
C ALA A 52 11.66 -12.36 -1.07
N TYR A 53 10.50 -12.84 -1.53
CA TYR A 53 9.30 -12.02 -1.74
C TYR A 53 8.83 -11.32 -0.46
N ASP A 54 8.72 -12.03 0.66
CA ASP A 54 8.27 -11.44 1.94
C ASP A 54 9.23 -10.32 2.40
N ARG A 55 10.54 -10.52 2.21
CA ARG A 55 11.56 -9.51 2.52
C ARG A 55 11.51 -8.30 1.59
N ALA A 56 11.31 -8.53 0.29
CA ALA A 56 11.21 -7.46 -0.70
C ALA A 56 9.94 -6.61 -0.50
N MET A 57 8.84 -7.22 -0.03
CA MET A 57 7.58 -6.51 0.24
C MET A 57 7.60 -5.71 1.54
N ALA A 58 8.38 -6.11 2.55
CA ALA A 58 8.43 -5.47 3.86
C ALA A 58 8.48 -3.92 3.86
N PRO A 59 9.34 -3.24 3.08
CA PRO A 59 9.38 -1.77 3.07
C PRO A 59 8.12 -1.13 2.46
N PHE A 60 7.51 -1.74 1.44
CA PHE A 60 6.26 -1.25 0.85
C PHE A 60 5.09 -1.35 1.84
N VAL A 61 5.05 -2.46 2.58
CA VAL A 61 4.04 -2.68 3.63
C VAL A 61 4.21 -1.67 4.76
N GLU A 62 5.45 -1.37 5.16
CA GLU A 62 5.71 -0.38 6.19
C GLU A 62 5.22 1.03 5.80
N VAL A 63 5.41 1.44 4.55
CA VAL A 63 4.90 2.72 4.03
C VAL A 63 3.38 2.73 4.01
N ALA A 64 2.75 1.66 3.53
CA ALA A 64 1.29 1.56 3.49
C ALA A 64 0.65 1.52 4.89
N GLU A 65 1.32 0.91 5.88
CA GLU A 65 0.87 0.86 7.27
C GLU A 65 1.09 2.18 8.02
N LYS A 66 1.99 3.07 7.55
CA LYS A 66 2.16 4.43 8.08
C LYS A 66 0.95 5.29 7.73
N ALA A 67 -0.14 5.08 8.44
CA ALA A 67 -1.26 6.01 8.52
C ALA A 67 -1.03 6.90 9.76
N PRO A 68 -1.19 8.24 9.65
CA PRO A 68 -1.09 9.09 10.81
C PRO A 68 -2.17 8.72 11.82
N SER A 69 -1.78 8.24 12.99
CA SER A 69 -2.71 7.85 14.07
C SER A 69 -3.62 8.99 14.52
N TRP A 70 -3.19 10.24 14.33
CA TRP A 70 -3.98 11.44 14.62
C TRP A 70 -5.17 11.65 13.67
N GLY A 71 -5.17 11.02 12.49
CA GLY A 71 -6.23 11.15 11.49
C GLY A 71 -7.45 10.24 11.73
N ALA A 72 -7.30 9.14 12.47
CA ALA A 72 -8.36 8.14 12.64
C ALA A 72 -9.61 8.71 13.34
N GLY A 73 -9.44 9.51 14.41
CA GLY A 73 -10.56 10.17 15.10
C GLY A 73 -11.20 11.31 14.30
N LEU A 74 -10.48 11.85 13.31
CA LEU A 74 -10.96 12.89 12.39
C LEU A 74 -11.70 12.29 11.19
N LEU A 75 -11.36 11.06 10.79
CA LEU A 75 -12.01 10.30 9.71
C LEU A 75 -13.32 9.65 10.17
N GLN A 76 -13.38 9.19 11.43
CA GLN A 76 -14.59 8.64 12.05
C GLN A 76 -14.90 9.36 13.38
N PRO A 77 -15.45 10.59 13.32
CA PRO A 77 -15.99 11.24 14.51
C PRO A 77 -17.26 10.53 14.97
N ASP A 78 -17.33 10.19 16.25
CA ASP A 78 -18.46 9.56 16.93
C ASP A 78 -19.43 10.59 17.55
N THR A 79 -19.10 11.88 17.47
CA THR A 79 -19.91 12.98 17.99
C THR A 79 -20.59 13.79 16.89
N ARG A 80 -21.81 14.31 17.18
CA ARG A 80 -22.57 15.16 16.23
C ARG A 80 -21.81 16.43 15.85
N LEU A 81 -21.09 17.02 16.81
CA LEU A 81 -20.24 18.19 16.56
C LEU A 81 -19.04 17.83 15.68
N GLY A 82 -18.40 16.67 15.93
CA GLY A 82 -17.32 16.15 15.10
C GLY A 82 -17.75 15.92 13.65
N ILE A 83 -18.94 15.36 13.44
CA ILE A 83 -19.52 15.17 12.09
C ILE A 83 -19.76 16.52 11.39
N ALA A 84 -20.27 17.52 12.11
CA ALA A 84 -20.51 18.85 11.55
C ALA A 84 -19.20 19.55 11.13
N VAL A 85 -18.18 19.50 12.00
CA VAL A 85 -16.84 20.05 11.73
C VAL A 85 -16.17 19.32 10.56
N GLN A 86 -16.27 18.00 10.51
CA GLN A 86 -15.73 17.20 9.41
C GLN A 86 -16.37 17.58 8.06
N ARG A 87 -17.71 17.69 8.01
CA ARG A 87 -18.43 18.10 6.79
C ARG A 87 -18.06 19.51 6.35
N ALA A 88 -17.91 20.45 7.28
CA ALA A 88 -17.47 21.81 6.97
C ALA A 88 -16.04 21.84 6.42
N GLY A 89 -15.12 21.06 7.01
CA GLY A 89 -13.75 20.90 6.52
C GLY A 89 -13.69 20.29 5.12
N LEU A 90 -14.47 19.23 4.87
CA LEU A 90 -14.57 18.62 3.54
C LEU A 90 -15.15 19.57 2.49
N ALA A 91 -16.20 20.33 2.84
CA ALA A 91 -16.77 21.34 1.96
C ALA A 91 -15.77 22.46 1.63
N PHE A 92 -14.97 22.88 2.62
CA PHE A 92 -13.88 23.83 2.42
C PHE A 92 -12.80 23.27 1.47
N MET A 93 -12.41 22.01 1.64
CA MET A 93 -11.43 21.35 0.75
C MET A 93 -11.92 21.22 -0.69
N ALA A 94 -13.23 21.10 -0.90
CA ALA A 94 -13.84 21.09 -2.23
C ALA A 94 -13.99 22.49 -2.86
N SER A 95 -13.74 23.56 -2.09
CA SER A 95 -13.88 24.94 -2.56
C SER A 95 -12.82 25.32 -3.59
N PRO A 96 -13.12 26.25 -4.52
CA PRO A 96 -12.17 26.69 -5.55
C PRO A 96 -10.83 27.21 -4.99
N VAL A 97 -10.85 27.78 -3.79
CA VAL A 97 -9.69 28.34 -3.10
C VAL A 97 -8.75 27.26 -2.58
N ALA A 98 -9.29 26.13 -2.12
CA ALA A 98 -8.50 25.01 -1.60
C ALA A 98 -8.03 24.03 -2.69
N ARG A 99 -8.61 24.07 -3.90
CA ARG A 99 -8.30 23.16 -5.02
C ARG A 99 -6.80 22.95 -5.33
N PRO A 100 -5.94 23.99 -5.43
CA PRO A 100 -4.54 23.78 -5.76
C PRO A 100 -3.79 23.03 -4.64
N LEU A 101 -4.10 23.34 -3.38
CA LEU A 101 -3.53 22.64 -2.23
C LEU A 101 -4.05 21.21 -2.12
N ALA A 102 -5.37 21.02 -2.30
CA ALA A 102 -6.00 19.71 -2.32
C ALA A 102 -5.42 18.80 -3.41
N ARG A 103 -5.20 19.33 -4.63
CA ARG A 103 -4.53 18.60 -5.71
C ARG A 103 -3.10 18.23 -5.38
N LYS A 104 -2.34 19.11 -4.73
CA LYS A 104 -0.97 18.81 -4.30
C LYS A 104 -0.93 17.73 -3.22
N MET A 105 -1.90 17.72 -2.30
CA MET A 105 -1.99 16.70 -1.25
C MET A 105 -2.51 15.34 -1.78
N LEU A 106 -3.43 15.35 -2.74
CA LEU A 106 -3.94 14.12 -3.37
C LEU A 106 -3.04 13.57 -4.49
N GLY A 107 -2.24 14.45 -5.12
CA GLY A 107 -1.33 14.12 -6.22
C GLY A 107 0.13 13.91 -5.78
N GLY A 108 0.43 14.03 -4.49
CA GLY A 108 1.70 13.57 -3.96
C GLY A 108 1.73 12.05 -4.04
N GLY A 109 2.53 11.49 -4.96
CA GLY A 109 2.82 10.07 -4.95
C GLY A 109 3.33 9.67 -3.57
N GLU A 110 2.94 8.48 -3.10
CA GLU A 110 3.56 7.94 -1.89
C GLU A 110 5.05 7.78 -2.14
N ASP A 111 5.89 8.17 -1.16
CA ASP A 111 7.33 7.91 -1.16
C ASP A 111 7.56 6.39 -0.99
N LEU A 112 7.18 5.63 -2.02
CA LEU A 112 7.39 4.21 -2.11
C LEU A 112 8.85 3.95 -2.49
N PRO A 113 9.45 2.87 -1.97
CA PRO A 113 10.74 2.40 -2.46
C PRO A 113 10.69 2.14 -3.97
N ASP A 114 11.83 2.25 -4.64
CA ASP A 114 11.95 1.82 -6.02
C ASP A 114 11.65 0.32 -6.15
N LEU A 115 11.00 -0.06 -7.24
CA LEU A 115 10.71 -1.45 -7.51
C LEU A 115 12.01 -2.21 -7.81
N PRO A 116 12.17 -3.44 -7.30
CA PRO A 116 13.29 -4.29 -7.69
C PRO A 116 13.21 -4.59 -9.19
N ALA A 117 14.36 -4.54 -9.88
CA ALA A 117 14.42 -4.91 -11.28
C ALA A 117 14.46 -6.45 -11.43
N TYR A 118 13.67 -6.98 -12.35
CA TYR A 118 13.64 -8.41 -12.69
C TYR A 118 13.84 -8.61 -14.19
N PRO A 119 15.08 -8.59 -14.69
CA PRO A 119 15.39 -8.88 -16.10
C PRO A 119 14.88 -10.25 -16.56
N GLU A 120 14.68 -11.18 -15.63
CA GLU A 120 14.15 -12.52 -15.86
C GLU A 120 12.69 -12.51 -16.35
N LEU A 121 11.95 -11.42 -16.10
CA LEU A 121 10.59 -11.23 -16.60
C LEU A 121 10.56 -10.65 -18.02
N GLU A 122 11.61 -9.94 -18.43
CA GLU A 122 11.73 -9.36 -19.78
C GLU A 122 12.26 -10.38 -20.81
N THR A 123 12.86 -11.46 -20.33
CA THR A 123 13.57 -12.45 -21.16
C THR A 123 12.78 -13.74 -21.40
N ARG A 124 11.58 -13.89 -20.80
CA ARG A 124 10.68 -15.02 -21.06
C ARG A 124 9.73 -14.68 -22.23
N PRO A 125 9.70 -15.50 -23.30
CA PRO A 125 8.82 -15.29 -24.46
C PRO A 125 7.34 -15.46 -24.14
#